data_AF-A0A1C6FIH2-F1
#
_entry.id   AF-A0A1C6FIH2-F1
#
_cell.length_a   1.000
_cell.length_b   1.000
_cell.length_c   1.000
_cell.angle_alpha   90.00
_cell.angle_beta   90.00
_cell.angle_gamma   90.00
#
_symmetry.space_group_name_H-M   'P 1'
#
loop_
_entity.id
_entity.type
_entity.pdbx_description
1 polymer ?
#
loop_
_entity_poly.entity_id
_entity_poly.type
_entity_poly.pdbx_seq_one_letter_code
_entity_poly.pdbx_strand_id
1 'polypeptide(L)'
;MNLWEVIVVAIGLALDSVTVAICRGSNQGNLKKTNAIIVGLIFGGVQTLMLIIGMLIAIFPMLNIENQRIISMNQWFSAIILFFLAFKLFKNAFLNTDIDERREEFFGYKAGATLALATSIDAFILGIGLGLLQTRFVSTILIQFIITAILVATGLWIGYCIGNKYKKQIDICGGIILLSIGIKVILNYFQII
;
A
#
# COMPACT_ATOMS: atom_id res chain seq x y z
N MET A 1 7.44 -8.96 14.18
CA MET A 1 7.14 -9.44 12.82
C MET A 1 8.39 -10.02 12.17
N ASN A 2 8.26 -11.11 11.42
CA ASN A 2 9.35 -11.70 10.63
C ASN A 2 9.54 -10.96 9.30
N LEU A 3 10.70 -11.11 8.67
CA LEU A 3 11.01 -10.44 7.39
C LEU A 3 10.02 -10.82 6.27
N TRP A 4 9.56 -12.07 6.25
CA TRP A 4 8.53 -12.53 5.30
C TRP A 4 7.21 -11.77 5.45
N GLU A 5 6.78 -11.47 6.67
CA GLU A 5 5.54 -10.73 6.92
C GLU A 5 5.65 -9.29 6.42
N VAL A 6 6.82 -8.66 6.59
CA VAL A 6 7.08 -7.32 6.08
C VAL A 6 6.96 -7.29 4.55
N ILE A 7 7.52 -8.30 3.87
CA ILE A 7 7.38 -8.44 2.41
C ILE A 7 5.92 -8.60 2.02
N VAL A 8 5.18 -9.46 2.71
CA VAL A 8 3.76 -9.73 2.40
C VAL A 8 2.90 -8.49 2.66
N VAL A 9 3.09 -7.75 3.76
CA VAL A 9 2.42 -6.47 4.00
C VAL A 9 2.77 -5.48 2.90
N ALA A 10 4.04 -5.38 2.53
CA ALA A 10 4.50 -4.43 1.53
C ALA A 10 3.87 -4.68 0.16
N ILE A 11 3.74 -5.95 -0.23
CA ILE A 11 2.99 -6.35 -1.41
C ILE A 11 1.52 -5.94 -1.27
N GLY A 12 0.88 -6.27 -0.15
CA GLY A 12 -0.52 -5.92 0.12
C GLY A 12 -0.81 -4.42 -0.02
N LEU A 13 0.04 -3.57 0.57
CA LEU A 13 -0.05 -2.12 0.47
C LEU A 13 0.25 -1.61 -0.94
N ALA A 14 1.24 -2.19 -1.63
CA ALA A 14 1.58 -1.80 -2.99
C ALA A 14 0.44 -2.07 -3.98
N LEU A 15 -0.35 -3.14 -3.77
CA LEU A 15 -1.45 -3.52 -4.67
C LEU A 15 -2.52 -2.42 -4.82
N ASP A 16 -2.77 -1.60 -3.79
CA ASP A 16 -3.66 -0.44 -3.91
C ASP A 16 -3.16 0.55 -4.98
N SER A 17 -1.86 0.85 -4.94
CA SER A 17 -1.22 1.74 -5.92
C SER A 17 -1.06 1.11 -7.29
N VAL A 18 -0.90 -0.22 -7.35
CA VAL A 18 -0.92 -0.98 -8.61
C VAL A 18 -2.28 -0.87 -9.28
N THR A 19 -3.37 -0.97 -8.53
CA THR A 19 -4.72 -0.82 -9.07
C THR A 19 -4.91 0.56 -9.72
N VAL A 20 -4.45 1.62 -9.05
CA VAL A 20 -4.48 2.98 -9.61
C VAL A 20 -3.58 3.09 -10.84
N ALA A 21 -2.41 2.45 -10.83
CA ALA A 21 -1.51 2.42 -11.98
C ALA A 21 -2.12 1.70 -13.19
N ILE A 22 -2.81 0.57 -12.98
CA ILE A 22 -3.49 -0.18 -14.06
C ILE A 22 -4.60 0.66 -14.70
N CYS A 23 -5.45 1.27 -13.88
CA CYS A 23 -6.51 2.16 -14.35
C CYS A 23 -5.95 3.34 -15.18
N ARG A 24 -4.77 3.84 -14.83
CA ARG A 24 -4.12 4.89 -15.61
C ARG A 24 -3.45 4.37 -16.86
N GLY A 25 -2.83 3.19 -16.79
CA GLY A 25 -2.21 2.53 -17.94
C GLY A 25 -3.23 2.28 -19.05
N SER A 26 -4.45 1.85 -18.70
CA SER A 26 -5.52 1.57 -19.65
C SER A 26 -6.02 2.81 -20.41
N ASN A 27 -5.85 4.01 -19.83
CA ASN A 27 -6.31 5.25 -20.45
C ASN A 27 -5.22 5.96 -21.28
N GLN A 28 -3.99 5.42 -21.33
CA GLN A 28 -2.90 6.01 -22.11
C GLN A 28 -2.83 5.48 -23.54
N GLY A 29 -2.74 6.39 -24.52
CA GLY A 29 -2.53 6.03 -25.93
C GLY A 29 -1.10 5.58 -26.27
N ASN A 30 -0.07 6.10 -25.57
CA ASN A 30 1.33 5.78 -25.84
C ASN A 30 2.19 5.79 -24.58
N LEU A 31 2.44 4.60 -24.00
CA LEU A 31 3.24 4.43 -22.80
C LEU A 31 4.71 4.13 -23.14
N LYS A 32 5.61 5.07 -22.84
CA LYS A 32 7.07 4.83 -22.90
C LYS A 32 7.52 4.06 -21.65
N LYS A 33 8.40 3.05 -21.82
CA LYS A 33 8.97 2.27 -20.71
C LYS A 33 9.60 3.16 -19.63
N THR A 34 10.33 4.20 -20.06
CA THR A 34 10.98 5.15 -19.16
C THR A 34 9.98 5.89 -18.28
N ASN A 35 8.82 6.27 -18.83
CA ASN A 35 7.78 6.95 -18.05
C ASN A 35 7.19 6.02 -16.99
N ALA A 36 6.99 4.74 -17.32
CA ALA A 36 6.50 3.76 -16.35
C ALA A 36 7.47 3.58 -15.17
N ILE A 37 8.77 3.52 -15.44
CA ILE A 37 9.80 3.42 -14.41
C ILE A 37 9.83 4.69 -13.55
N ILE A 38 9.76 5.88 -14.17
CA ILE A 38 9.73 7.16 -13.42
C ILE A 38 8.48 7.25 -12.53
N VAL A 39 7.30 6.88 -13.04
CA VAL A 39 6.06 6.86 -12.25
C VAL A 39 6.17 5.86 -11.09
N GLY A 40 6.73 4.67 -11.33
CA GLY A 40 7.00 3.68 -10.28
C GLY A 40 7.93 4.23 -9.20
N LEU A 41 9.03 4.90 -9.57
CA LEU A 41 9.95 5.54 -8.62
C LEU A 41 9.29 6.67 -7.82
N ILE A 42 8.46 7.49 -8.46
CA ILE A 42 7.70 8.55 -7.77
C ILE A 42 6.72 7.92 -6.77
N PHE A 43 5.93 6.93 -7.18
CA PHE A 43 5.02 6.22 -6.27
C PHE A 43 5.77 5.58 -5.12
N GLY A 44 6.82 4.79 -5.40
CA GLY A 44 7.67 4.19 -4.39
C GLY A 44 8.20 5.21 -3.40
N GLY A 45 8.72 6.34 -3.89
CA GLY A 45 9.27 7.41 -3.06
C GLY A 45 8.23 8.05 -2.15
N VAL A 46 7.09 8.50 -2.71
CA VAL A 46 6.03 9.17 -1.92
C VAL A 46 5.41 8.21 -0.91
N GLN A 47 5.14 6.97 -1.31
CA GLN A 47 4.51 5.97 -0.46
C GLN A 47 5.42 5.54 0.68
N THR A 48 6.72 5.41 0.41
CA THR A 48 7.74 5.12 1.44
C THR A 48 7.94 6.30 2.38
N LEU A 49 7.99 7.53 1.85
CA LEU A 49 8.08 8.74 2.67
C LEU A 49 6.89 8.84 3.61
N MET A 50 5.68 8.56 3.13
CA MET A 50 4.49 8.61 3.96
C MET A 50 4.45 7.49 5.01
N LEU A 51 4.94 6.30 4.66
CA LEU A 51 5.12 5.19 5.60
C LEU A 51 6.12 5.55 6.71
N ILE A 52 7.23 6.22 6.37
CA ILE A 52 8.21 6.74 7.33
C ILE A 52 7.54 7.71 8.31
N ILE A 53 6.78 8.68 7.80
CA ILE A 53 6.09 9.67 8.66
C ILE A 53 5.12 8.94 9.61
N GLY A 54 4.34 7.99 9.10
CA GLY A 54 3.42 7.19 9.92
C GLY A 54 4.14 6.42 11.03
N MET A 55 5.26 5.78 10.71
CA MET A 55 6.06 5.03 11.69
C MET A 55 6.68 5.96 12.75
N LEU A 56 7.20 7.14 12.35
CA LEU A 56 7.78 8.11 13.29
C LEU A 56 6.74 8.64 14.28
N ILE A 57 5.52 8.93 13.81
CA ILE A 57 4.42 9.37 14.68
C ILE A 57 4.05 8.29 15.70
N ALA A 58 4.09 7.02 15.32
CA ALA A 58 3.82 5.92 16.25
C ALA A 58 4.94 5.72 17.30
N ILE A 59 6.19 6.01 16.94
CA ILE A 59 7.35 5.84 17.83
C ILE A 59 7.45 6.99 18.85
N PHE A 60 7.07 8.21 18.48
CA PHE A 60 7.20 9.41 19.32
C PHE A 60 6.55 9.28 20.72
N PRO A 61 5.28 8.82 20.85
CA PRO A 61 4.63 8.63 22.14
C PRO A 61 5.23 7.48 22.96
N MET A 62 5.85 6.50 22.28
CA MET A 62 6.33 5.27 22.90
C MET A 62 7.71 5.45 23.57
N LEU A 63 8.52 6.40 23.10
CA LEU A 63 9.85 6.69 23.67
C LEU A 63 9.80 7.20 25.12
N ASN A 64 8.67 7.75 25.56
CA ASN A 64 8.51 8.38 26.87
C ASN A 64 7.88 7.47 27.94
N ILE A 65 7.34 6.29 27.58
CA ILE A 65 6.49 5.50 28.48
C ILE A 65 6.77 3.99 28.33
N GLU A 66 7.72 3.46 29.09
CA GLU A 66 7.96 2.02 29.24
C GLU A 66 6.91 1.36 30.15
N ASN A 67 5.67 1.21 29.67
CA ASN A 67 4.67 0.40 30.38
C ASN A 67 4.21 -0.79 29.54
N GLN A 68 4.31 -2.00 30.10
CA GLN A 68 3.91 -3.25 29.43
C GLN A 68 2.45 -3.27 28.97
N ARG A 69 1.56 -2.50 29.62
CA ARG A 69 0.15 -2.33 29.19
C ARG A 69 -0.02 -1.62 27.84
N ILE A 70 0.95 -0.81 27.41
CA ILE A 70 0.88 -0.07 26.14
C ILE A 70 1.16 -0.98 24.95
N ILE A 71 2.03 -1.98 25.13
CA ILE A 71 2.44 -2.90 24.05
C ILE A 71 1.25 -3.71 23.53
N SER A 72 0.40 -4.23 24.43
CA SER A 72 -0.81 -4.95 24.05
C SER A 72 -1.80 -4.03 23.32
N MET A 73 -1.98 -2.80 23.81
CA MET A 73 -2.89 -1.82 23.21
C MET A 73 -2.45 -1.44 21.78
N ASN A 74 -1.14 -1.33 21.53
CA ASN A 74 -0.57 -1.05 20.21
C ASN A 74 -0.89 -2.12 19.16
N GLN A 75 -0.89 -3.40 19.54
CA GLN A 75 -1.23 -4.50 18.64
C GLN A 75 -2.69 -4.46 18.19
N TRP A 76 -3.60 -4.15 19.12
CA TRP A 76 -5.03 -4.03 18.81
C TRP A 76 -5.31 -2.86 17.85
N PHE A 77 -4.69 -1.70 18.07
CA PHE A 77 -4.78 -0.56 17.14
C PHE A 77 -4.23 -0.90 15.74
N SER A 78 -3.10 -1.62 15.68
CA SER A 78 -2.50 -2.04 14.41
C SER A 78 -3.39 -3.00 13.62
N ALA A 79 -4.06 -3.92 14.32
CA ALA A 79 -5.02 -4.83 13.69
C ALA A 79 -6.23 -4.10 13.12
N ILE A 80 -6.78 -3.13 13.86
CA ILE A 80 -7.90 -2.30 13.38
C ILE A 80 -7.50 -1.55 12.11
N ILE A 81 -6.30 -0.99 12.07
CA ILE A 81 -5.74 -0.34 10.88
C ILE A 81 -5.68 -1.32 9.70
N LEU A 82 -5.10 -2.50 9.89
CA LEU A 82 -4.96 -3.50 8.82
C LEU A 82 -6.32 -3.96 8.28
N PHE A 83 -7.31 -4.15 9.16
CA PHE A 83 -8.67 -4.46 8.76
C PHE A 83 -9.33 -3.33 8.00
N PHE A 84 -9.18 -2.09 8.47
CA PHE A 84 -9.72 -0.93 7.77
C PHE A 84 -9.19 -0.84 6.34
N LEU A 85 -7.87 -0.99 6.13
CA LEU A 85 -7.30 -1.00 4.79
C LEU A 85 -7.78 -2.21 3.96
N ALA A 86 -7.86 -3.40 4.55
CA ALA A 86 -8.36 -4.60 3.86
C ALA A 86 -9.81 -4.41 3.36
N PHE A 87 -10.70 -3.90 4.22
CA PHE A 87 -12.09 -3.61 3.84
C PHE A 87 -12.19 -2.50 2.80
N LYS A 88 -11.33 -1.48 2.87
CA LYS A 88 -11.25 -0.45 1.83
C LYS A 88 -10.92 -1.07 0.47
N LEU A 89 -9.95 -1.98 0.41
CA LEU A 89 -9.61 -2.69 -0.83
C LEU A 89 -10.74 -3.56 -1.34
N PHE A 90 -11.43 -4.30 -0.48
CA PHE A 90 -12.63 -5.04 -0.89
C PHE A 90 -13.70 -4.11 -1.43
N LYS A 91 -13.97 -2.99 -0.75
CA LYS A 91 -14.92 -1.97 -1.24
C LYS A 91 -14.50 -1.47 -2.62
N ASN A 92 -13.22 -1.15 -2.86
CA ASN A 92 -12.72 -0.73 -4.16
C ASN A 92 -12.93 -1.80 -5.26
N ALA A 93 -12.77 -3.08 -4.92
CA ALA A 93 -12.99 -4.19 -5.84
C ALA A 93 -14.46 -4.40 -6.23
N PHE A 94 -15.39 -4.16 -5.30
CA PHE A 94 -16.83 -4.38 -5.54
C PHE A 94 -17.55 -3.13 -6.04
N LEU A 95 -17.04 -1.93 -5.75
CA LEU A 95 -17.69 -0.68 -6.13
C LEU A 95 -17.52 -0.33 -7.62
N ASN A 96 -16.78 -1.14 -8.40
CA ASN A 96 -16.60 -1.06 -9.86
C ASN A 96 -17.30 0.16 -10.50
N THR A 97 -16.61 1.29 -10.50
CA THR A 97 -16.90 2.33 -11.47
C THR A 97 -16.51 1.76 -12.82
N ASP A 98 -17.50 1.56 -13.69
CA ASP A 98 -17.30 1.56 -15.13
C ASP A 98 -16.49 2.82 -15.46
N ILE A 99 -15.19 2.64 -15.68
CA ILE A 99 -14.33 3.74 -16.10
C ILE A 99 -14.54 3.81 -17.58
N ASP A 100 -15.32 4.81 -18.02
CA ASP A 100 -15.33 5.24 -19.41
C ASP A 100 -13.88 5.27 -19.91
N GLU A 101 -13.56 4.42 -20.88
CA GLU A 101 -12.27 4.38 -21.57
C GLU A 101 -12.10 5.65 -22.41
N ARG A 102 -12.06 6.81 -21.75
CA ARG A 102 -11.71 8.07 -22.39
C ARG A 102 -10.19 8.08 -22.50
N ARG A 103 -9.71 7.77 -23.71
CA ARG A 103 -8.30 7.91 -24.09
C ARG A 103 -7.90 9.37 -23.92
N GLU A 104 -7.23 9.68 -22.81
CA GLU A 104 -6.60 10.99 -22.64
C GLU A 104 -5.26 10.97 -23.37
N GLU A 105 -5.10 11.86 -24.36
CA GLU A 105 -3.96 11.84 -25.28
C GLU A 105 -2.62 12.14 -24.59
N PHE A 106 -2.62 12.81 -23.43
CA PHE A 106 -1.39 13.18 -22.74
C PHE A 106 -1.54 13.19 -21.23
N PHE A 107 -0.90 12.22 -20.56
CA PHE A 107 -0.70 12.26 -19.12
C PHE A 107 0.77 12.56 -18.81
N GLY A 108 1.01 13.76 -18.28
CA GLY A 108 2.31 14.13 -17.73
C GLY A 108 2.53 13.51 -16.35
N TYR A 109 3.80 13.34 -15.97
CA TYR A 109 4.26 12.89 -14.64
C TYR A 109 3.56 13.60 -13.46
N LYS A 110 3.08 14.83 -13.65
CA LYS A 110 2.34 15.63 -12.65
C LYS A 110 1.08 14.93 -12.13
N ALA A 111 0.29 14.34 -13.02
CA ALA A 111 -0.98 13.76 -12.61
C ALA A 111 -0.79 12.36 -11.98
N GLY A 112 0.30 11.66 -12.32
CA GLY A 112 0.78 10.49 -11.56
C GLY A 112 1.19 10.86 -10.12
N ALA A 113 1.85 12.00 -9.92
CA ALA A 113 2.21 12.48 -8.59
C ALA A 113 0.98 12.85 -7.73
N THR A 114 -0.05 13.46 -8.32
CA THR A 114 -1.30 13.78 -7.59
C THR A 114 -2.02 12.52 -7.09
N LEU A 115 -2.04 11.45 -7.90
CA LEU A 115 -2.63 10.17 -7.50
C LEU A 115 -1.79 9.47 -6.44
N ALA A 116 -0.46 9.50 -6.59
CA ALA A 116 0.44 8.98 -5.58
C ALA A 116 0.17 9.64 -4.22
N LEU A 117 -0.06 10.96 -4.20
CA LEU A 117 -0.42 11.67 -2.97
C LEU A 117 -1.78 11.22 -2.40
N ALA A 118 -2.78 10.99 -3.25
CA ALA A 118 -4.09 10.51 -2.81
C ALA A 118 -4.03 9.10 -2.19
N THR A 119 -3.26 8.17 -2.77
CA THR A 119 -3.06 6.81 -2.25
C THR A 119 -2.07 6.75 -1.09
N SER A 120 -1.24 7.79 -0.90
CA SER A 120 -0.26 7.82 0.19
C SER A 120 -0.88 7.90 1.57
N ILE A 121 -2.14 8.34 1.70
CA ILE A 121 -2.87 8.30 2.98
C ILE A 121 -2.97 6.86 3.49
N ASP A 122 -3.12 5.85 2.64
CA ASP A 122 -3.18 4.47 3.10
C ASP A 122 -1.82 4.00 3.62
N ALA A 123 -0.74 4.39 2.93
CA ALA A 123 0.62 4.11 3.37
C ALA A 123 0.97 4.80 4.70
N PHE A 124 0.44 6.00 4.91
CA PHE A 124 0.53 6.70 6.19
C PHE A 124 -0.10 5.91 7.33
N ILE A 125 -1.38 5.55 7.17
CA ILE A 125 -2.16 4.85 8.19
C ILE A 125 -1.50 3.49 8.47
N LEU A 126 -1.09 2.76 7.42
CA LEU A 126 -0.37 1.49 7.58
C LEU A 126 0.99 1.70 8.27
N GLY A 127 1.69 2.79 7.98
CA GLY A 127 2.93 3.18 8.66
C GLY A 127 2.73 3.36 10.17
N ILE A 128 1.63 3.97 10.60
CA ILE A 128 1.28 4.05 12.03
C ILE A 128 1.13 2.64 12.62
N GLY A 129 0.38 1.75 11.96
CA GLY A 129 0.22 0.36 12.40
C GLY A 129 1.55 -0.41 12.48
N LEU A 130 2.42 -0.27 11.49
CA LEU A 130 3.73 -0.94 11.48
C LEU A 130 4.72 -0.36 12.52
N GLY A 131 4.60 0.93 12.83
CA GLY A 131 5.35 1.57 13.92
C GLY A 131 4.89 1.06 15.29
N LEU A 132 3.59 0.90 15.49
CA LEU A 132 3.00 0.31 16.69
C LEU A 132 3.40 -1.17 16.89
N LEU A 133 3.59 -1.92 15.79
CA LEU A 133 4.09 -3.30 15.79
C LEU A 133 5.62 -3.42 15.95
N GLN A 134 6.33 -2.31 16.16
CA GLN A 134 7.78 -2.25 16.35
C GLN A 134 8.57 -3.00 15.26
N THR A 135 8.14 -2.86 14.00
CA THR A 135 8.84 -3.50 12.88
C THR A 135 10.22 -2.86 12.64
N ARG A 136 11.14 -3.63 12.04
CA ARG A 136 12.49 -3.16 11.72
C ARG A 136 12.43 -2.03 10.69
N PHE A 137 12.59 -0.79 11.18
CA PHE A 137 12.43 0.45 10.42
C PHE A 137 13.12 0.42 9.04
N VAL A 138 14.44 0.20 9.03
CA VAL A 138 15.26 0.23 7.80
C VAL A 138 14.82 -0.84 6.79
N SER A 139 14.55 -2.07 7.26
CA SER A 139 14.14 -3.17 6.40
C SER A 139 12.77 -2.92 5.78
N THR A 140 11.79 -2.47 6.57
CA THR A 140 10.43 -2.18 6.11
C THR A 140 10.42 -1.11 5.01
N ILE A 141 11.15 -0.02 5.22
CA ILE A 141 11.23 1.11 4.29
C ILE A 141 11.83 0.69 2.95
N LEU A 142 12.95 -0.02 2.98
CA LEU A 142 13.67 -0.42 1.77
C LEU A 142 12.87 -1.45 0.97
N ILE A 143 12.26 -2.43 1.66
CA ILE A 143 11.39 -3.43 1.05
C ILE A 143 10.17 -2.74 0.40
N GLN A 144 9.51 -1.83 1.14
CA GLN A 144 8.36 -1.09 0.63
C GLN A 144 8.70 -0.32 -0.64
N PHE A 145 9.78 0.44 -0.64
CA PHE A 145 10.20 1.24 -1.79
C PHE A 145 10.41 0.39 -3.04
N ILE A 146 11.19 -0.70 -2.92
CA ILE A 146 11.53 -1.58 -4.04
C ILE A 146 10.27 -2.27 -4.57
N ILE A 147 9.46 -2.86 -3.68
CA ILE A 147 8.26 -3.59 -4.05
C ILE A 147 7.28 -2.66 -4.75
N THR A 148 6.94 -1.52 -4.14
CA THR A 148 6.03 -0.55 -4.75
C THR A 148 6.54 -0.06 -6.10
N ALA A 149 7.81 0.31 -6.22
CA ALA A 149 8.34 0.86 -7.47
C ALA A 149 8.26 -0.15 -8.63
N ILE A 150 8.59 -1.42 -8.36
CA ILE A 150 8.53 -2.49 -9.37
C ILE A 150 7.08 -2.79 -9.73
N LEU A 151 6.21 -3.00 -8.73
CA LEU A 151 4.82 -3.37 -8.93
C LEU A 151 4.01 -2.27 -9.62
N VAL A 152 4.23 -1.00 -9.30
CA VAL A 152 3.55 0.12 -9.96
C VAL A 152 4.01 0.25 -11.41
N ALA A 153 5.30 0.10 -11.69
CA ALA A 153 5.82 0.14 -13.04
C ALA A 153 5.26 -1.00 -13.92
N THR A 154 5.18 -2.22 -13.38
CA THR A 154 4.57 -3.36 -14.09
C THR A 154 3.04 -3.21 -14.18
N GLY A 155 2.38 -2.70 -13.14
CA GLY A 155 0.96 -2.39 -13.13
C GLY A 155 0.56 -1.42 -14.25
N LEU A 156 1.32 -0.34 -14.43
CA LEU A 156 1.09 0.61 -15.51
C LEU A 156 1.22 -0.05 -16.90
N TRP A 157 2.20 -0.94 -17.06
CA TRP A 157 2.40 -1.71 -18.29
C TRP A 157 1.25 -2.68 -18.56
N ILE A 158 0.82 -3.42 -17.53
CA ILE A 158 -0.30 -4.37 -17.61
C ILE A 158 -1.60 -3.64 -17.98
N GLY A 159 -1.85 -2.48 -17.35
CA GLY A 159 -2.99 -1.64 -17.67
C GLY A 159 -2.97 -1.16 -19.12
N TYR A 160 -1.80 -0.76 -19.63
CA TYR A 160 -1.64 -0.35 -21.03
C TYR A 160 -1.90 -1.48 -22.02
N CYS A 161 -1.43 -2.70 -21.74
CA CYS A 161 -1.59 -3.83 -22.66
C CYS A 161 -2.97 -4.50 -22.61
N ILE A 162 -3.56 -4.63 -21.42
CA ILE A 162 -4.73 -5.51 -21.20
C ILE A 162 -5.94 -4.75 -20.63
N GLY A 163 -5.81 -3.44 -20.42
CA GLY A 163 -6.87 -2.60 -19.89
C GLY A 163 -7.17 -2.87 -18.40
N ASN A 164 -8.36 -2.47 -17.96
CA ASN A 164 -8.75 -2.50 -16.55
C ASN A 164 -9.25 -3.88 -16.04
N LYS A 165 -9.09 -4.94 -16.83
CA LYS A 165 -9.69 -6.27 -16.58
C LYS A 165 -9.24 -6.91 -15.25
N TYR A 166 -7.98 -6.66 -14.85
CA TYR A 166 -7.35 -7.29 -13.67
C TYR A 166 -7.48 -6.46 -12.38
N LYS A 167 -7.99 -5.21 -12.45
CA LYS A 167 -8.09 -4.30 -11.30
C LYS A 167 -8.82 -4.95 -10.11
N LYS A 168 -10.00 -5.52 -10.37
CA LYS A 168 -10.82 -6.14 -9.33
C LYS A 168 -10.08 -7.29 -8.61
N GLN A 169 -9.34 -8.11 -9.36
CA GLN A 169 -8.62 -9.25 -8.80
C GLN A 169 -7.42 -8.80 -7.94
N ILE A 170 -6.76 -7.71 -8.34
CA ILE A 170 -5.63 -7.12 -7.61
C ILE A 170 -6.09 -6.51 -6.28
N ASP A 171 -7.18 -5.74 -6.29
CA ASP A 171 -7.77 -5.19 -5.06
C ASP A 171 -8.20 -6.30 -4.09
N ILE A 172 -8.87 -7.35 -4.59
CA ILE A 172 -9.24 -8.51 -3.76
C ILE A 172 -8.00 -9.19 -3.17
N CYS A 173 -6.96 -9.40 -3.98
CA CYS A 173 -5.72 -10.01 -3.53
C CYS A 173 -5.04 -9.19 -2.42
N GLY A 174 -4.94 -7.87 -2.60
CA GLY A 174 -4.39 -6.96 -1.59
C GLY A 174 -5.22 -6.96 -0.31
N GLY A 175 -6.55 -6.96 -0.43
CA GLY A 175 -7.46 -7.07 0.70
C GLY A 175 -7.27 -8.35 1.49
N ILE A 176 -7.17 -9.51 0.82
CA ILE A 176 -6.94 -10.81 1.47
C ILE A 176 -5.60 -10.82 2.20
N ILE A 177 -4.55 -10.27 1.59
CA ILE A 177 -3.21 -10.20 2.19
C ILE A 177 -3.25 -9.39 3.50
N LEU A 178 -3.81 -8.17 3.46
CA LEU A 178 -3.89 -7.30 4.63
C LEU A 178 -4.82 -7.89 5.71
N LEU A 179 -5.94 -8.50 5.31
CA LEU A 179 -6.86 -9.19 6.22
C LEU A 179 -6.15 -10.33 6.95
N SER A 180 -5.38 -11.15 6.24
CA SER A 180 -4.65 -12.30 6.81
C SER A 180 -3.63 -11.85 7.85
N ILE A 181 -2.92 -10.75 7.58
CA ILE A 181 -1.96 -10.19 8.52
C ILE A 181 -2.67 -9.56 9.72
N GLY A 182 -3.78 -8.86 9.50
CA GLY A 182 -4.62 -8.31 10.58
C GLY A 182 -5.13 -9.39 11.54
N ILE A 183 -5.64 -10.51 11.01
CA ILE A 183 -6.05 -11.68 11.81
C ILE A 183 -4.88 -12.20 12.63
N LYS A 184 -3.70 -12.35 12.02
CA LYS A 184 -2.51 -12.83 12.73
C LYS A 184 -2.11 -11.92 13.89
N VAL A 185 -2.15 -10.60 13.68
CA VAL A 185 -1.83 -9.63 14.75
C VAL A 185 -2.79 -9.79 15.93
N ILE A 186 -4.08 -10.05 15.68
CA ILE A 186 -5.06 -10.30 16.74
C ILE A 186 -4.81 -11.63 17.46
N LEU A 187 -4.48 -12.69 16.73
CA LEU A 187 -4.20 -13.99 17.35
C LEU A 187 -2.98 -13.93 18.28
N ASN A 188 -1.96 -13.16 17.89
CA ASN A 188 -0.80 -12.88 18.73
C ASN A 188 -1.17 -12.04 19.96
N TYR A 189 -2.10 -11.08 19.82
CA TYR A 189 -2.63 -10.30 20.94
C TYR A 189 -3.35 -11.18 21.98
N PHE A 190 -4.14 -12.16 21.53
CA PHE A 190 -4.81 -13.12 22.42
C PHE A 190 -3.89 -14.25 22.91
N GLN A 191 -2.60 -14.25 22.57
CA GLN A 191 -1.63 -15.31 22.89
C GLN A 191 -2.06 -16.71 22.42
N ILE A 192 -2.86 -16.79 21.36
CA ILE A 192 -3.30 -18.06 20.78
C ILE A 192 -2.16 -18.69 19.95
N ILE A 193 -1.25 -17.86 19.43
CA ILE A 193 -0.08 -18.20 18.60
C ILE A 193 1.06 -17.27 18.99
#